data_AF-A0A914Z506-F1
#
_entry.id   AF-A0A914Z506-F1
#
_cell.length_a   1.000
_cell.length_b   1.000
_cell.length_c   1.000
_cell.angle_alpha   90.00
_cell.angle_beta   90.00
_cell.angle_gamma   90.00
#
_symmetry.space_group_name_H-M   'P 1'
#
loop_
_entity.id
_entity.type
_entity.pdbx_description
1 polymer ?
#
loop_
_entity_poly.entity_id
_entity_poly.type
_entity_poly.pdbx_seq_one_letter_code
_entity_poly.pdbx_strand_id
1 'polypeptide(L)'
;MSGVSRAAWVKIYKDLLRASNEFPQYNFRLFARRRVRDYFELNRSVTDQGQLAKFFEEAKSNLKNIQRQTAISKSYPHNKIIIEEPSPAQI
;
A
#
# COMPACT_ATOMS: atom_id res chain seq x y z
N MET A 1 -14.59 24.09 4.86
CA MET A 1 -13.67 23.24 4.06
C MET A 1 -14.44 22.00 3.66
N SER A 2 -14.53 21.69 2.37
CA SER A 2 -15.21 20.48 1.90
C SER A 2 -14.52 19.23 2.49
N GLY A 3 -15.25 18.43 3.25
CA GLY A 3 -14.73 17.18 3.83
C GLY A 3 -14.26 16.20 2.75
N VAL A 4 -13.43 15.23 3.15
CA VAL A 4 -12.93 14.19 2.24
C VAL A 4 -14.11 13.36 1.74
N SER A 5 -14.32 13.33 0.43
CA SER A 5 -15.41 12.54 -0.14
C SER A 5 -15.12 11.04 -0.02
N ARG A 6 -16.17 10.23 0.16
CA ARG A 6 -16.05 8.76 0.18
C ARG A 6 -15.37 8.22 -1.08
N ALA A 7 -15.66 8.82 -2.23
CA ALA A 7 -15.02 8.45 -3.50
C ALA A 7 -13.51 8.71 -3.47
N ALA A 8 -13.07 9.86 -2.96
CA ALA A 8 -11.66 10.16 -2.80
C ALA A 8 -10.96 9.19 -1.82
N TRP A 9 -11.62 8.85 -0.71
CA TRP A 9 -11.13 7.87 0.27
C TRP A 9 -10.93 6.48 -0.34
N VAL A 10 -11.91 5.99 -1.11
CA VAL A 10 -11.81 4.70 -1.80
C VAL A 10 -10.76 4.74 -2.91
N LYS A 11 -10.62 5.87 -3.60
CA LYS A 11 -9.60 6.03 -4.65
C LYS A 11 -8.19 5.94 -4.06
N ILE A 12 -7.90 6.66 -2.99
CA ILE A 12 -6.56 6.64 -2.38
C ILE A 12 -6.20 5.24 -1.84
N TYR A 13 -7.16 4.50 -1.30
CA TYR A 13 -6.98 3.11 -0.90
C TYR A 13 -6.54 2.22 -2.07
N LYS A 14 -7.25 2.32 -3.21
CA LYS A 14 -6.91 1.56 -4.43
C LYS A 14 -5.55 1.96 -4.99
N ASP A 15 -5.23 3.25 -4.98
CA ASP A 15 -3.94 3.76 -5.44
C ASP A 15 -2.78 3.23 -4.57
N LEU A 16 -2.94 3.21 -3.24
CA LEU A 16 -1.98 2.64 -2.30
C LEU A 16 -1.79 1.13 -2.50
N LEU A 17 -2.88 0.37 -2.68
CA LEU A 17 -2.78 -1.06 -2.97
C LEU A 17 -2.09 -1.34 -4.31
N ARG A 18 -2.37 -0.53 -5.33
CA ARG A 18 -1.71 -0.66 -6.64
C ARG A 18 -0.22 -0.40 -6.52
N ALA A 19 0.17 0.71 -5.90
CA ALA A 19 1.58 1.03 -5.68
C ALA A 19 2.30 -0.03 -4.83
N SER A 20 1.61 -0.60 -3.82
CA SER A 20 2.16 -1.69 -3.00
C SER A 20 2.39 -2.99 -3.79
N ASN A 21 1.56 -3.28 -4.79
CA ASN A 21 1.73 -4.45 -5.65
C ASN A 21 2.91 -4.33 -6.61
N GLU A 22 3.41 -3.13 -6.85
CA GLU A 22 4.53 -2.89 -7.76
C GLU A 22 5.90 -3.20 -7.15
N PHE A 23 5.98 -3.46 -5.83
CA PHE A 23 7.22 -3.91 -5.21
C PHE A 23 7.67 -5.25 -5.79
N PRO A 24 8.92 -5.36 -6.27
CA PRO A 24 9.43 -6.62 -6.80
C PRO A 24 9.66 -7.63 -5.66
N GLN A 25 10.14 -7.19 -4.49
CA GLN A 25 10.36 -8.06 -3.32
C GLN A 25 9.03 -8.58 -2.76
N TYR A 26 8.89 -9.90 -2.58
CA TYR A 26 7.70 -10.50 -1.97
C TYR A 26 7.37 -9.93 -0.59
N ASN A 27 8.38 -9.82 0.28
CA ASN A 27 8.19 -9.35 1.64
C ASN A 27 7.63 -7.92 1.69
N PHE A 28 8.19 -7.01 0.89
CA PHE A 28 7.72 -5.61 0.84
C PHE A 28 6.34 -5.49 0.23
N ARG A 29 6.07 -6.24 -0.84
CA ARG A 29 4.75 -6.29 -1.48
C ARG A 29 3.67 -6.74 -0.49
N LEU A 30 3.89 -7.84 0.22
CA LEU A 30 2.93 -8.34 1.19
C LEU A 30 2.79 -7.43 2.40
N PHE A 31 3.90 -6.95 2.95
CA PHE A 31 3.90 -6.04 4.09
C PHE A 31 3.14 -4.75 3.78
N ALA A 32 3.47 -4.09 2.66
CA ALA A 32 2.83 -2.84 2.26
C ALA A 32 1.32 -3.02 2.03
N ARG A 33 0.92 -4.09 1.32
CA ARG A 33 -0.51 -4.42 1.12
C ARG A 33 -1.24 -4.64 2.44
N ARG A 34 -0.66 -5.44 3.34
CA ARG A 34 -1.25 -5.71 4.66
C ARG A 34 -1.37 -4.43 5.47
N ARG A 35 -0.29 -3.64 5.54
CA ARG A 35 -0.25 -2.38 6.29
C ARG A 35 -1.28 -1.38 5.78
N VAL A 36 -1.45 -1.27 4.46
CA VAL A 36 -2.50 -0.44 3.85
C VAL A 36 -3.88 -0.95 4.26
N ARG A 37 -4.15 -2.26 4.16
CA ARG A 37 -5.45 -2.81 4.57
C ARG A 37 -5.73 -2.53 6.05
N ASP A 38 -4.79 -2.86 6.93
CA ASP A 38 -4.92 -2.68 8.37
C ASP A 38 -5.16 -1.20 8.73
N TYR A 39 -4.46 -0.26 8.08
CA TYR A 39 -4.69 1.18 8.28
C TYR A 39 -6.12 1.61 7.93
N PHE A 40 -6.67 1.13 6.81
CA PHE A 40 -8.03 1.50 6.39
C PHE A 40 -9.11 0.77 7.20
N GLU A 41 -8.85 -0.45 7.68
CA GLU A 41 -9.74 -1.18 8.57
C GLU A 41 -9.83 -0.51 9.95
N LEU A 42 -8.69 -0.13 10.54
CA LEU A 42 -8.64 0.58 11.82
C LEU A 42 -9.38 1.93 11.78
N ASN A 43 -9.29 2.64 10.66
CA ASN A 43 -9.91 3.96 10.49
C ASN A 43 -11.32 3.91 9.87
N ARG A 44 -11.93 2.73 9.74
CA ARG A 44 -13.23 2.56 9.06
C ARG A 44 -14.41 3.22 9.79
N SER A 45 -14.35 3.30 11.13
CA SER A 45 -15.42 3.84 11.98
C SER A 45 -15.25 5.33 12.31
N VAL A 46 -14.19 5.97 11.81
CA VAL A 46 -13.92 7.39 12.06
C VAL A 46 -14.95 8.23 11.32
N THR A 47 -15.80 8.93 12.07
CA THR A 47 -16.87 9.79 11.52
C THR A 47 -16.48 11.27 11.52
N ASP A 48 -15.46 11.64 12.31
CA ASP A 48 -14.96 13.02 12.37
C ASP A 48 -14.28 13.44 11.07
N GLN A 49 -14.81 14.49 10.45
CA GLN A 49 -14.31 15.03 9.19
C GLN A 49 -12.90 15.64 9.33
N GLY A 50 -12.56 16.18 10.52
CA GLY A 50 -11.24 16.74 10.78
C GLY A 50 -10.15 15.67 10.81
N GLN A 51 -10.41 14.55 11.51
CA GLN A 51 -9.53 13.38 11.52
C GLN A 51 -9.43 12.72 10.15
N LEU A 52 -10.54 12.55 9.42
CA LEU A 52 -10.50 12.00 8.06
C LEU A 52 -9.63 12.82 7.12
N ALA A 53 -9.65 14.15 7.21
CA ALA A 53 -8.77 15.00 6.42
C ALA A 53 -7.28 14.77 6.75
N LYS A 54 -6.94 14.64 8.04
CA LYS A 54 -5.57 14.33 8.47
C LYS A 54 -5.09 12.98 7.94
N PHE A 55 -5.92 11.93 8.10
CA PHE A 55 -5.60 10.59 7.59
C PHE A 55 -5.50 10.55 6.07
N PHE A 56 -6.29 11.36 5.37
CA PHE A 56 -6.22 11.44 3.91
C PHE A 56 -4.91 12.10 3.44
N GLU A 57 -4.44 13.15 4.11
CA GLU A 57 -3.13 13.75 3.82
C GLU A 57 -1.97 12.81 4.17
N GLU A 58 -2.08 12.07 5.28
CA GLU A 58 -1.12 11.02 5.63
C GLU A 58 -1.07 9.93 4.54
N ALA A 59 -2.23 9.45 4.08
CA ALA A 59 -2.34 8.47 3.01
C ALA A 59 -1.72 8.95 1.70
N LYS A 60 -1.89 10.23 1.34
CA LYS A 60 -1.21 10.84 0.18
C LYS A 60 0.31 10.88 0.34
N SER A 61 0.81 11.23 1.52
CA SER A 61 2.24 11.21 1.81
C SER A 61 2.80 9.79 1.69
N ASN A 62 2.10 8.82 2.28
CA ASN A 62 2.46 7.40 2.20
C ASN A 62 2.45 6.87 0.77
N LEU A 63 1.50 7.30 -0.07
CA LEU A 63 1.48 6.93 -1.48
C LEU A 63 2.76 7.37 -2.20
N LYS A 64 3.19 8.63 -2.01
CA LYS A 64 4.45 9.15 -2.58
C LYS A 64 5.66 8.36 -2.08
N ASN A 65 5.67 7.99 -0.79
CA ASN A 65 6.75 7.21 -0.21
C ASN A 65 6.81 5.80 -0.80
N ILE A 66 5.68 5.10 -0.88
CA ILE A 66 5.60 3.76 -1.49
C ILE A 66 6.07 3.80 -2.94
N GLN A 67 5.62 4.79 -3.73
CA GLN A 67 6.06 4.95 -5.13
C GLN A 67 7.57 5.14 -5.25
N ARG A 68 8.17 6.00 -4.42
CA ARG A 68 9.62 6.22 -4.39
C ARG A 68 10.39 4.96 -4.01
N GLN A 69 9.96 4.29 -2.94
CA GLN A 69 10.59 3.06 -2.48
C GLN A 69 10.49 1.96 -3.54
N THR A 70 9.34 1.85 -4.20
CA THR A 70 9.15 0.92 -5.30
C THR A 70 10.09 1.21 -6.47
N ALA A 71 10.26 2.48 -6.85
CA ALA A 71 11.19 2.87 -7.91
C ALA A 71 12.64 2.50 -7.55
N ILE A 72 13.08 2.80 -6.32
CA ILE A 72 14.41 2.42 -5.83
C ILE A 72 14.57 0.90 -5.85
N SER A 73 13.60 0.16 -5.33
CA SER A 73 13.61 -1.31 -5.33
C SER A 73 13.66 -1.94 -6.72
N LYS A 74 13.14 -1.26 -7.75
CA LYS A 74 13.23 -1.70 -9.15
C LYS A 74 14.62 -1.39 -9.75
N SER A 75 15.26 -0.30 -9.34
CA SER A 75 16.62 0.06 -9.76
C SER A 75 17.71 -0.85 -9.19
N TYR A 76 17.46 -1.47 -8.03
CA TYR A 76 18.38 -2.41 -7.38
C TYR A 76 17.75 -3.81 -7.33
N PRO A 77 17.88 -4.62 -8.40
CA PRO A 77 17.33 -5.97 -8.44
C PRO A 77 17.95 -6.86 -7.37
N HIS A 78 17.16 -7.80 -6.87
CA HIS A 78 17.53 -8.75 -5.82
C HIS A 78 17.14 -10.16 -6.26
N ASN A 79 17.81 -11.16 -5.69
CA ASN A 79 17.45 -12.54 -5.91
C ASN A 79 16.12 -12.85 -5.22
N LYS A 80 15.27 -13.60 -5.91
CA LYS A 80 14.03 -14.10 -5.32
C LYS A 80 14.35 -15.06 -4.18
N ILE A 81 13.51 -15.04 -3.16
CA ILE A 81 13.59 -15.98 -2.05
C ILE A 81 12.94 -17.32 -2.44
N ILE A 82 13.30 -18.40 -1.75
CA ILE A 82 12.84 -19.77 -2.02
C ILE A 82 11.31 -19.88 -2.12
N ILE A 83 10.57 -19.10 -1.30
CA ILE A 83 9.09 -19.11 -1.31
C ILE A 83 8.47 -18.45 -2.54
N GLU A 84 9.24 -17.72 -3.34
CA GLU A 84 8.81 -17.18 -4.64
C GLU A 84 9.10 -18.15 -5.78
N GLU A 85 9.91 -19.17 -5.54
CA GLU A 85 10.20 -20.21 -6.52
C GLU A 85 9.02 -21.18 -6.60
N PRO A 86 8.63 -21.63 -7.81
CA PRO A 86 7.60 -22.64 -7.94
C PRO A 86 8.07 -23.91 -7.23
N SER A 87 7.19 -24.50 -6.42
CA SER A 87 7.47 -25.79 -5.77
C SER A 87 7.93 -26.78 -6.84
N PRO A 88 9.08 -27.45 -6.66
CA PRO A 88 9.51 -28.46 -7.61
C PRO A 88 8.40 -29.49 -7.73
N ALA A 89 7.92 -29.71 -8.96
CA ALA A 89 6.92 -30.72 -9.23
C ALA A 89 7.39 -32.02 -8.59
N GLN A 90 6.60 -32.56 -7.65
CA GLN A 90 6.87 -33.85 -7.06
C GLN A 90 6.68 -34.88 -8.18
N ILE A 91 7.79 -35.40 -8.70
CA ILE A 91 7.84 -36.52 -9.64
C ILE A 91 7.63 -37.81 -8.86
#